data_AF-A0AAN8S3S7-F1
#
_entry.id   AF-A0AAN8S3S7-F1
#
_cell.length_a   1.000
_cell.length_b   1.000
_cell.length_c   1.000
_cell.angle_alpha   90.00
_cell.angle_beta   90.00
_cell.angle_gamma   90.00
#
_symmetry.space_group_name_H-M   'P 1'
#
loop_
_entity.id
_entity.type
_entity.pdbx_description
1 polymer ?
#
loop_
_entity_poly.entity_id
_entity_poly.type
_entity_poly.pdbx_seq_one_letter_code
_entity_poly.pdbx_strand_id
1 'polypeptide(L)'
;MGKAEGHGENWHSHVTALTVGPEYRRLGVAATLMAFLEDVSEKKRAYFVDLFVRVSNRVAINMYKRLGYIIYRTVLEYYSGDPDEDAYDMRKACSRDVDKLSVIPLRHPVHPEDVD
;
A
#
# COMPACT_ATOMS: atom_id res chain seq x y z
N MET A 1 -4.89 9.86 5.17
CA MET A 1 -4.06 9.47 6.33
C MET A 1 -4.57 8.13 6.83
N GLY A 2 -3.68 7.20 7.18
CA GLY A 2 -3.99 5.77 7.28
C GLY A 2 -4.67 5.29 8.57
N LYS A 3 -5.01 3.99 8.60
CA LYS A 3 -5.58 3.26 9.75
C LYS A 3 -4.74 2.01 10.06
N ALA A 4 -5.00 1.36 11.20
CA ALA A 4 -4.48 0.03 11.49
C ALA A 4 -5.65 -0.95 11.55
N GLU A 5 -5.49 -2.12 10.92
CA GLU A 5 -6.56 -3.11 10.78
C GLU A 5 -6.04 -4.54 10.63
N GLY A 6 -6.98 -5.49 10.52
CA GLY A 6 -6.72 -6.93 10.49
C GLY A 6 -6.52 -7.57 11.87
N HIS A 7 -6.20 -8.86 11.87
CA HIS A 7 -5.98 -9.66 13.08
C HIS A 7 -4.83 -10.65 12.87
N GLY A 8 -4.17 -11.07 13.95
CA GLY A 8 -3.07 -12.04 13.87
C GLY A 8 -1.93 -11.55 12.97
N GLU A 9 -1.51 -12.38 12.02
CA GLU A 9 -0.47 -12.07 11.03
C GLU A 9 -0.92 -11.04 9.99
N ASN A 10 -2.24 -10.79 9.89
CA ASN A 10 -2.80 -9.72 9.07
C ASN A 10 -2.92 -8.39 9.83
N TRP A 11 -2.41 -8.26 11.06
CA TRP A 11 -2.39 -6.95 11.75
C TRP A 11 -1.44 -5.99 11.03
N HIS A 12 -1.97 -4.98 10.35
CA HIS A 12 -1.20 -4.09 9.48
C HIS A 12 -1.67 -2.64 9.54
N SER A 13 -0.91 -1.72 8.92
CA SER A 13 -1.36 -0.35 8.70
C SER A 13 -1.71 -0.11 7.23
N HIS A 14 -2.83 0.55 6.97
CA HIS A 14 -3.34 0.80 5.63
C HIS A 14 -3.30 2.28 5.29
N VAL A 15 -2.70 2.64 4.14
CA VAL A 15 -2.71 4.01 3.64
C VAL A 15 -4.00 4.29 2.89
N THR A 16 -4.99 4.84 3.60
CA THR A 16 -6.30 5.18 3.01
C THR A 16 -6.23 6.26 1.93
N ALA A 17 -5.38 7.27 2.14
CA ALA A 17 -5.20 8.36 1.18
C ALA A 17 -3.91 9.13 1.45
N LEU A 18 -3.19 9.43 0.37
CA LEU A 18 -2.03 10.31 0.35
C LEU A 18 -2.07 11.15 -0.94
N THR A 19 -2.04 12.47 -0.80
CA THR A 19 -1.95 13.40 -1.92
C THR A 19 -1.00 14.53 -1.60
N VAL A 20 -0.33 15.04 -2.63
CA VAL A 20 0.54 16.21 -2.55
C VAL A 20 0.16 17.15 -3.69
N GLY A 21 -0.07 18.42 -3.34
CA GLY A 21 -0.37 19.48 -4.31
C GLY A 21 0.65 19.50 -5.45
N PRO A 22 0.23 19.66 -6.73
CA PRO A 22 1.13 19.60 -7.89
C PRO A 22 2.41 20.44 -7.75
N GLU A 23 2.28 21.64 -7.19
CA GLU A 23 3.34 22.61 -6.93
C GLU A 23 4.36 22.15 -5.86
N TYR A 24 4.00 21.17 -5.03
CA TYR A 24 4.87 20.61 -3.98
C TYR A 24 5.37 19.19 -4.30
N ARG A 25 5.12 18.68 -5.52
CA ARG A 25 5.60 17.36 -5.95
C ARG A 25 7.11 17.37 -6.21
N ARG A 26 7.72 16.19 -6.11
CA ARG A 26 9.18 15.97 -6.27
C ARG A 26 10.07 16.70 -5.26
N LEU A 27 9.49 17.25 -4.19
CA LEU A 27 10.22 17.82 -3.04
C LEU A 27 10.37 16.83 -1.88
N GLY A 28 10.04 15.55 -2.09
CA GLY A 28 10.13 14.50 -1.05
C GLY A 28 8.97 14.47 -0.05
N VAL A 29 8.01 15.41 -0.12
CA VAL A 29 6.89 15.53 0.85
C VAL A 29 6.13 14.21 1.05
N ALA A 30 5.75 13.53 -0.04
CA ALA A 30 5.05 12.25 0.04
C ALA A 30 5.89 11.17 0.73
N ALA A 31 7.21 11.13 0.46
CA ALA A 31 8.12 10.18 1.09
C ALA A 31 8.26 10.47 2.60
N THR A 32 8.31 11.74 3.00
CA THR A 32 8.34 12.14 4.42
C THR A 32 7.06 11.70 5.15
N LEU A 33 5.89 11.91 4.55
CA LEU A 33 4.61 11.49 5.12
C LEU A 33 4.52 9.96 5.25
N MET A 34 5.01 9.22 4.25
CA MET A 34 5.08 7.76 4.29
C MET A 34 6.06 7.28 5.38
N ALA A 35 7.23 7.89 5.51
CA ALA A 35 8.19 7.54 6.55
C ALA A 35 7.61 7.72 7.95
N PHE A 36 6.83 8.78 8.18
CA PHE A 36 6.13 8.98 9.45
C PHE A 36 5.07 7.89 9.70
N LEU A 37 4.30 7.52 8.69
CA LEU A 37 3.31 6.45 8.80
C LEU A 37 3.98 5.09 9.07
N GLU A 38 5.10 4.80 8.41
CA GLU A 38 5.88 3.58 8.63
C GLU A 38 6.43 3.50 10.06
N ASP A 39 6.98 4.60 10.59
CA ASP A 39 7.42 4.68 12.00
C ASP A 39 6.26 4.43 12.99
N VAL A 40 5.08 4.98 12.72
CA VAL A 40 3.88 4.69 13.52
C VAL A 40 3.47 3.22 13.41
N SER A 41 3.63 2.61 12.23
CA SER A 41 3.29 1.20 11.98
C SER A 41 4.22 0.25 12.75
N GLU A 42 5.51 0.57 12.80
CA GLU A 42 6.50 -0.13 13.64
C GLU A 42 6.13 -0.05 15.12
N LYS A 43 5.78 1.15 15.62
CA LYS A 43 5.35 1.35 17.02
C LYS A 43 4.08 0.57 17.36
N LYS A 44 3.16 0.43 16.39
CA LYS A 44 1.94 -0.40 16.52
C LYS A 44 2.20 -1.89 16.36
N ARG A 45 3.46 -2.30 16.13
CA ARG A 45 3.86 -3.68 15.85
C ARG A 45 3.03 -4.29 14.71
N ALA A 46 2.79 -3.53 13.65
CA ALA A 46 2.20 -4.05 12.41
C ALA A 46 3.14 -5.09 11.75
N TYR A 47 2.59 -6.05 11.02
CA TYR A 47 3.36 -6.96 10.17
C TYR A 47 3.79 -6.27 8.87
N PHE A 48 2.94 -5.41 8.33
CA PHE A 48 3.23 -4.66 7.10
C PHE A 48 2.46 -3.35 7.02
N VAL A 49 2.80 -2.57 6.00
CA VAL A 49 2.01 -1.45 5.51
C VAL A 49 1.51 -1.77 4.11
N ASP A 50 0.23 -1.53 3.84
CA ASP A 50 -0.35 -1.69 2.51
C ASP A 50 -1.06 -0.43 2.00
N LEU A 51 -1.43 -0.47 0.72
CA LEU A 51 -2.19 0.56 0.03
C LEU A 51 -2.74 0.02 -1.29
N PHE A 52 -3.85 0.61 -1.75
CA PHE A 52 -4.34 0.44 -3.11
C PHE A 52 -3.92 1.61 -4.00
N VAL A 53 -3.49 1.30 -5.22
CA VAL A 53 -3.14 2.31 -6.21
C VAL A 53 -3.61 1.89 -7.59
N ARG A 54 -4.27 2.82 -8.31
CA ARG A 54 -4.68 2.67 -9.71
C ARG A 54 -3.51 2.16 -10.57
N VAL A 55 -3.75 1.13 -11.39
CA VAL A 55 -2.69 0.55 -12.26
C VAL A 55 -2.11 1.57 -13.24
N SER A 56 -2.90 2.57 -13.64
CA SER A 56 -2.44 3.68 -14.50
C SER A 56 -1.54 4.70 -13.80
N ASN A 57 -1.54 4.76 -12.46
CA ASN A 57 -0.79 5.77 -11.69
C ASN A 57 0.69 5.41 -11.54
N ARG A 58 1.41 5.43 -12.67
CA ARG A 58 2.83 5.08 -12.74
C ARG A 58 3.72 5.95 -11.84
N VAL A 59 3.32 7.21 -11.59
CA VAL A 59 4.08 8.12 -10.73
C VAL A 59 4.06 7.64 -9.27
N ALA A 60 2.87 7.32 -8.75
CA ALA A 60 2.72 6.80 -7.39
C ALA A 60 3.33 5.40 -7.25
N ILE A 61 3.09 4.50 -8.21
CA ILE A 61 3.67 3.15 -8.21
C ILE A 61 5.20 3.22 -8.13
N ASN A 62 5.84 4.05 -8.95
CA ASN A 62 7.29 4.21 -8.93
C ASN A 62 7.80 4.84 -7.64
N MET A 63 7.02 5.73 -7.01
CA MET A 63 7.35 6.27 -5.70
C MET A 63 7.34 5.16 -4.64
N TYR A 64 6.26 4.38 -4.56
CA TYR A 64 6.13 3.29 -3.59
C TYR A 64 7.20 2.20 -3.79
N LYS A 65 7.51 1.83 -5.04
CA LYS A 65 8.63 0.92 -5.34
C LYS A 65 9.96 1.43 -4.79
N ARG A 66 10.26 2.73 -4.92
CA ARG A 66 11.48 3.33 -4.33
C ARG A 66 11.48 3.35 -2.82
N LEU A 67 10.31 3.37 -2.18
CA LEU A 67 10.16 3.26 -0.73
C LEU A 67 10.23 1.81 -0.22
N GLY A 68 10.36 0.82 -1.12
CA GLY A 68 10.48 -0.60 -0.79
C GLY A 68 9.17 -1.38 -0.82
N TYR A 69 8.08 -0.80 -1.34
CA TYR A 69 6.83 -1.53 -1.53
C TYR A 69 6.91 -2.42 -2.77
N ILE A 70 6.30 -3.59 -2.67
CA ILE A 70 6.12 -4.55 -3.78
C ILE A 70 4.65 -4.62 -4.18
N ILE A 71 4.38 -5.05 -5.41
CA ILE A 71 3.01 -5.38 -5.82
C ILE A 71 2.71 -6.77 -5.24
N TYR A 72 1.81 -6.82 -4.24
CA TYR A 72 1.41 -8.07 -3.61
C TYR A 72 0.37 -8.81 -4.45
N ARG A 73 -0.64 -8.10 -4.96
CA ARG A 73 -1.66 -8.65 -5.87
C ARG A 73 -2.28 -7.55 -6.74
N THR A 74 -2.98 -7.97 -7.77
CA THR A 74 -3.91 -7.11 -8.53
C THR A 74 -5.32 -7.35 -8.03
N VAL A 75 -6.05 -6.27 -7.77
CA VAL A 75 -7.48 -6.30 -7.42
C VAL A 75 -8.25 -5.75 -8.61
N LEU A 76 -9.05 -6.61 -9.24
CA LEU A 76 -9.82 -6.28 -10.45
C LEU A 76 -10.92 -5.30 -10.13
N GLU A 77 -11.16 -4.34 -11.04
CA GLU A 77 -12.31 -3.43 -10.99
C GLU A 77 -12.47 -2.69 -9.63
N TYR A 78 -11.36 -2.50 -8.90
CA TYR A 78 -11.37 -1.93 -7.56
C TYR A 78 -11.85 -0.48 -7.54
N TYR A 79 -11.45 0.30 -8.55
CA TYR A 79 -11.90 1.68 -8.69
C TYR A 79 -13.03 1.76 -9.70
N SER A 80 -14.25 1.97 -9.21
CA SER A 80 -15.39 2.21 -10.07
C SER A 80 -15.25 3.51 -10.87
N GLY A 81 -15.64 3.51 -12.14
CA GLY A 81 -15.52 4.66 -13.03
C GLY A 81 -16.02 4.39 -14.45
N ASP A 82 -15.60 5.23 -15.39
CA ASP A 82 -15.81 5.01 -16.83
C ASP A 82 -14.47 5.17 -17.57
N PRO A 83 -13.75 4.07 -17.88
CA PRO A 83 -14.02 2.68 -17.48
C PRO A 83 -13.66 2.41 -16.00
N ASP A 84 -14.15 1.28 -15.47
CA ASP A 84 -13.64 0.71 -14.22
C ASP A 84 -12.13 0.43 -14.33
N GLU A 85 -11.42 0.54 -13.20
CA GLU A 85 -9.97 0.40 -13.19
C GLU A 85 -9.48 -0.52 -12.05
N ASP A 86 -8.60 -1.44 -12.41
CA ASP A 86 -7.88 -2.29 -11.46
C ASP A 86 -6.99 -1.49 -10.51
N ALA A 87 -6.71 -2.08 -9.36
CA ALA A 87 -5.73 -1.59 -8.40
C ALA A 87 -4.58 -2.59 -8.19
N TYR A 88 -3.40 -2.07 -7.90
CA TYR A 88 -2.39 -2.84 -7.19
C TYR A 88 -2.58 -2.67 -5.68
N ASP A 89 -2.66 -3.79 -4.97
CA ASP A 89 -2.38 -3.86 -3.53
C ASP A 89 -0.86 -3.92 -3.39
N MET A 90 -0.27 -2.83 -2.90
CA MET A 90 1.17 -2.73 -2.69
C MET A 90 1.51 -2.85 -1.21
N ARG A 91 2.48 -3.70 -0.87
CA ARG A 91 2.87 -3.99 0.52
C ARG A 91 4.34 -3.74 0.80
N LYS A 92 4.64 -3.35 2.04
CA LYS A 92 6.00 -3.30 2.60
C LYS A 92 6.00 -3.97 3.97
N ALA A 93 6.84 -4.97 4.16
CA ALA A 93 7.00 -5.66 5.44
C ALA A 93 7.60 -4.73 6.50
N CYS A 94 7.02 -4.77 7.70
CA CYS A 94 7.58 -4.15 8.90
C CYS A 94 8.52 -5.12 9.62
N SER A 95 9.24 -4.64 10.63
CA SER A 95 10.22 -5.46 11.38
C SER A 95 9.61 -6.69 12.07
N ARG A 96 8.30 -6.69 12.34
CA ARG A 96 7.59 -7.83 12.93
C ARG A 96 7.44 -9.02 11.97
N ASP A 97 7.36 -8.79 10.66
CA ASP A 97 7.27 -9.84 9.65
C ASP A 97 8.66 -10.35 9.28
N VAL A 98 9.28 -11.08 10.22
CA VAL A 98 10.67 -11.56 10.11
C VAL A 98 10.87 -12.44 8.88
N ASP A 99 9.91 -13.32 8.60
CA ASP A 99 9.94 -14.26 7.48
C ASP A 99 9.41 -13.67 6.17
N LYS A 100 8.97 -12.40 6.20
CA LYS A 100 8.48 -11.65 5.04
C LYS A 100 7.30 -12.33 4.34
N LEU A 101 6.45 -13.01 5.10
CA LEU A 101 5.32 -13.76 4.55
C LEU A 101 4.27 -12.83 3.93
N SER A 102 4.11 -11.62 4.48
CA SER A 102 3.09 -10.69 4.02
C SER A 102 3.42 -9.99 2.71
N VAL A 103 4.63 -10.22 2.18
CA VAL A 103 5.13 -9.63 0.93
C VAL A 103 5.50 -10.69 -0.12
N ILE A 104 4.99 -11.92 0.02
CA ILE A 104 5.05 -12.94 -1.03
C ILE A 104 3.92 -12.67 -2.03
N PRO A 105 4.20 -12.29 -3.29
CA PRO A 105 3.15 -11.93 -4.23
C PRO A 105 2.19 -13.08 -4.54
N LEU A 106 0.89 -12.77 -4.62
CA LEU A 106 -0.11 -13.68 -5.18
C LEU A 106 0.07 -13.77 -6.70
N ARG A 107 -0.14 -14.97 -7.24
CA ARG A 107 0.06 -15.26 -8.66
C ARG A 107 -1.16 -14.97 -9.53
N HIS A 108 -2.32 -14.80 -8.91
CA HIS A 108 -3.58 -14.53 -9.61
C HIS A 108 -4.20 -13.24 -9.08
N PRO A 109 -4.96 -12.52 -9.92
CA PRO A 109 -5.76 -11.41 -9.46
C PRO A 109 -6.90 -11.88 -8.54
N VAL A 110 -7.50 -10.94 -7.83
CA VAL A 110 -8.67 -11.15 -6.95
C VAL A 110 -9.71 -10.06 -7.20
N HIS A 111 -10.95 -10.25 -6.74
CA HIS A 111 -11.96 -9.20 -6.75
C HIS A 111 -12.00 -8.44 -5.42
N PRO A 112 -12.62 -7.25 -5.34
CA PRO A 112 -12.67 -6.45 -4.11
C PRO A 112 -13.32 -7.18 -2.94
N GLU A 113 -14.30 -8.05 -3.19
CA GLU A 113 -14.95 -8.90 -2.18
C GLU A 113 -14.00 -9.95 -1.54
N ASP A 114 -12.87 -10.25 -2.18
CA ASP A 114 -11.85 -11.17 -1.65
C ASP A 114 -10.78 -10.44 -0.81
N VAL A 115 -10.96 -9.15 -0.57
CA VAL A 115 -10.00 -8.28 0.13
C VAL A 115 -10.56 -7.91 1.52
N ASP A 116 -10.31 -8.79 2.49
CA ASP A 116 -10.53 -8.55 3.93
C ASP A 116 -9.39 -7.77 4.60
#